data_AF-A0A256Z5Z8-F1
#
_entry.id   AF-A0A256Z5Z8-F1
#
_cell.length_a   1.000
_cell.length_b   1.000
_cell.length_c   1.000
_cell.angle_alpha   90.00
_cell.angle_beta   90.00
_cell.angle_gamma   90.00
#
_symmetry.space_group_name_H-M   'P 1'
#
loop_
_entity.id
_entity.type
_entity.pdbx_description
1 polymer ?
#
loop_
_entity_poly.entity_id
_entity_poly.type
_entity_poly.pdbx_seq_one_letter_code
_entity_poly.pdbx_strand_id
1 'polypeptide(L)' 'MSKEEIAEKWLKKALHELDIDKLHPLAIEARYPDTGVEVTINEAEEAIEKAKIAVSFITRRIKNKK' A
#
# COMPACT_ATOMS: atom_id res chain seq x y z
N MET A 1 -23.97 6.40 8.07
CA MET A 1 -22.53 6.57 7.82
C MET A 1 -22.25 8.03 7.57
N SER A 2 -21.23 8.59 8.21
CA SER A 2 -20.75 9.94 7.97
C SER A 2 -19.98 10.04 6.64
N LYS A 3 -19.71 11.26 6.20
CA LYS A 3 -18.92 11.51 4.97
C LYS A 3 -17.49 10.95 5.12
N GLU A 4 -16.96 11.01 6.34
CA GLU A 4 -15.65 10.48 6.70
C GLU A 4 -15.61 8.96 6.60
N GLU A 5 -16.63 8.26 7.12
CA GLU A 5 -16.73 6.79 7.05
C GLU A 5 -16.85 6.30 5.60
N ILE A 6 -17.61 7.01 4.76
CA ILE A 6 -17.71 6.72 3.32
C ILE A 6 -16.34 6.90 2.66
N ALA A 7 -15.65 8.01 2.93
CA ALA A 7 -14.35 8.32 2.37
C ALA A 7 -13.24 7.36 2.83
N GLU A 8 -13.35 6.78 4.03
CA GLU A 8 -12.46 5.73 4.52
C GLU A 8 -12.75 4.38 3.85
N LYS A 9 -14.03 4.04 3.66
CA LYS A 9 -14.43 2.80 2.98
C LYS A 9 -13.96 2.77 1.53
N TRP A 10 -14.13 3.88 0.79
CA TRP A 10 -13.61 3.99 -0.58
C TRP A 10 -12.08 3.96 -0.63
N LEU A 11 -11.40 4.50 0.39
CA LEU A 11 -9.95 4.42 0.49
C LEU A 11 -9.48 2.98 0.68
N LYS A 12 -10.04 2.25 1.64
CA LYS A 12 -9.69 0.84 1.86
C LYS A 12 -9.91 0.02 0.60
N LYS A 13 -11.00 0.28 -0.12
CA LYS A 13 -11.28 -0.38 -1.40
C LYS A 13 -10.21 -0.05 -2.46
N ALA A 14 -9.85 1.22 -2.64
CA ALA A 14 -8.84 1.62 -3.63
C ALA A 14 -7.43 1.07 -3.31
N LEU A 15 -7.04 0.98 -2.03
CA LEU A 15 -5.77 0.40 -1.64
C LEU A 15 -5.74 -1.13 -1.85
N HIS A 16 -6.86 -1.79 -1.60
CA HIS A 16 -7.02 -3.22 -1.84
C HIS A 16 -7.04 -3.54 -3.35
N GLU A 17 -7.68 -2.72 -4.18
CA GLU A 17 -7.65 -2.85 -5.65
C GLU A 17 -6.24 -2.69 -6.23
N LEU A 18 -5.34 -2.00 -5.51
CA LEU A 18 -3.92 -1.86 -5.85
C LEU A 18 -3.04 -2.94 -5.21
N ASP A 19 -3.63 -3.94 -4.54
CA ASP A 19 -2.91 -5.01 -3.82
C ASP A 19 -1.87 -4.50 -2.80
N ILE A 20 -2.08 -3.29 -2.25
CA ILE A 20 -1.12 -2.67 -1.32
C ILE A 20 -1.06 -3.44 0.01
N ASP A 21 -2.16 -4.07 0.40
CA ASP A 21 -2.25 -4.96 1.55
C ASP A 21 -1.34 -6.19 1.44
N LYS A 22 -1.02 -6.64 0.22
CA LYS A 22 -0.11 -7.77 -0.03
C LYS A 22 1.37 -7.40 0.05
N LEU A 23 1.72 -6.11 -0.02
CA LEU A 23 3.12 -5.66 0.02
C LEU A 23 3.81 -5.99 1.35
N HIS A 24 3.09 -5.89 2.47
CA HIS A 24 3.66 -6.16 3.79
C HIS A 24 3.96 -7.65 4.01
N PRO A 25 3.03 -8.60 3.75
CA PRO A 25 3.33 -10.03 3.74
C PRO A 25 4.50 -10.39 2.81
N LEU A 26 4.49 -9.89 1.57
CA LEU A 26 5.56 -10.15 0.60
C LEU A 26 6.94 -9.70 1.12
N ALA A 27 7.00 -8.51 1.75
CA ALA A 27 8.23 -8.00 2.34
C ALA A 27 8.70 -8.80 3.57
N ILE A 28 7.81 -9.48 4.28
CA ILE A 28 8.19 -10.42 5.34
C ILE A 28 8.77 -11.68 4.72
N GLU A 29 8.05 -12.30 3.79
CA GLU A 29 8.44 -13.58 3.20
C GLU A 29 9.77 -13.47 2.43
N ALA A 30 9.94 -12.43 1.61
CA ALA A 30 11.17 -12.19 0.83
C ALA A 30 12.42 -11.94 1.68
N ARG A 31 12.29 -11.68 3.00
CA ARG A 31 13.44 -11.54 3.91
C ARG A 31 13.99 -12.88 4.38
N TYR A 32 13.20 -13.95 4.29
CA TYR A 32 13.54 -15.27 4.80
C TYR A 32 13.79 -16.22 3.63
N PRO A 33 15.03 -16.73 3.45
CA PRO A 33 15.41 -17.53 2.29
C PRO A 33 14.71 -18.89 2.20
N ASP A 34 14.14 -19.38 3.30
CA ASP A 34 13.41 -20.64 3.42
C ASP A 34 11.97 -20.58 2.91
N THR A 35 11.45 -19.40 2.58
CA THR A 35 10.09 -19.24 2.03
C THR A 35 10.00 -19.57 0.53
N GLY A 36 11.13 -19.63 -0.17
CA GLY A 36 11.16 -19.83 -1.63
C GLY A 36 10.58 -18.66 -2.43
N VAL A 37 10.36 -17.51 -1.80
CA VAL A 37 9.90 -16.30 -2.47
C VAL A 37 11.08 -15.60 -3.12
N GLU A 38 11.08 -15.57 -4.45
CA GLU A 38 12.01 -14.76 -5.24
C GLU A 38 11.27 -13.52 -5.74
N VAL A 39 11.80 -12.34 -5.41
CA VAL A 39 11.25 -11.05 -5.87
C VAL A 39 12.12 -10.53 -6.99
N THR A 40 11.52 -10.27 -8.14
CA THR A 40 12.20 -9.66 -9.28
C THR A 40 12.36 -8.15 -9.08
N ILE A 41 13.31 -7.54 -9.80
CA ILE A 41 13.50 -6.08 -9.80
C ILE A 41 12.21 -5.36 -10.23
N ASN A 42 11.52 -5.88 -11.26
CA ASN A 42 10.27 -5.28 -11.75
C ASN A 42 9.17 -5.28 -10.68
N GLU A 43 9.01 -6.37 -9.93
CA GLU A 43 8.04 -6.46 -8.83
C GLU A 43 8.39 -5.49 -7.69
N ALA A 44 9.69 -5.30 -7.40
CA ALA A 44 10.14 -4.32 -6.44
C ALA A 44 9.84 -2.88 -6.89
N GLU A 45 10.04 -2.57 -8.17
CA GLU A 45 9.71 -1.26 -8.75
C GLU A 45 8.19 -0.97 -8.69
N GLU A 46 7.36 -1.96 -9.02
CA GLU A 46 5.90 -1.86 -8.95
C GLU A 46 5.44 -1.63 -7.48
N ALA A 47 6.03 -2.35 -6.53
CA ALA A 47 5.77 -2.17 -5.11
C ALA A 47 6.10 -0.75 -4.63
N ILE A 48 7.21 -0.18 -5.10
CA ILE A 48 7.61 1.21 -4.80
C ILE A 48 6.60 2.20 -5.38
N GLU A 49 6.12 2.00 -6.60
CA GLU A 49 5.12 2.86 -7.22
C GLU A 49 3.79 2.84 -6.46
N LYS A 50 3.31 1.64 -6.12
CA LYS A 50 2.12 1.45 -5.27
C LYS A 50 2.26 2.16 -3.92
N ALA A 51 3.43 2.04 -3.28
CA ALA A 51 3.71 2.73 -2.01
C ALA A 51 3.68 4.27 -2.15
N LYS A 52 4.24 4.82 -3.24
CA LYS A 52 4.19 6.27 -3.52
C LYS A 52 2.76 6.78 -3.67
N ILE A 53 1.90 6.02 -4.36
CA ILE A 53 0.48 6.34 -4.51
C ILE A 53 -0.21 6.38 -3.13
N ALA A 54 0.04 5.37 -2.29
CA ALA A 54 -0.50 5.31 -0.94
C ALA A 54 -0.07 6.51 -0.08
N VAL A 55 1.23 6.84 -0.10
CA VAL A 55 1.79 7.99 0.64
C VAL A 55 1.18 9.30 0.15
N SER A 56 1.11 9.54 -1.17
CA SER A 56 0.48 10.73 -1.75
C SER A 56 -0.97 10.88 -1.31
N PHE A 57 -1.71 9.77 -1.26
CA PHE A 57 -3.10 9.78 -0.81
C PHE A 57 -3.24 10.13 0.68
N ILE A 58 -2.47 9.48 1.55
CA ILE A 58 -2.49 9.70 3.00
C ILE A 58 -2.08 11.14 3.31
N THR A 59 -0.98 11.60 2.72
CA THR A 59 -0.43 12.95 2.94
C THR A 59 -1.37 14.05 2.45
N ARG A 60 -2.12 13.86 1.35
CA ARG A 60 -3.18 14.81 0.94
C ARG A 60 -4.28 14.98 1.99
N ARG A 61 -4.57 13.94 2.78
CA ARG A 61 -5.59 13.98 3.84
C ARG A 61 -5.06 14.50 5.17
N ILE A 62 -3.74 14.44 5.39
CA ILE A 62 -3.08 15.13 6.49
C ILE A 62 -3.05 16.61 6.11
N LYS A 63 -4.08 17.37 6.50
CA LYS A 63 -4.01 18.83 6.46
C LYS A 63 -2.73 19.26 7.18
N ASN A 64 -1.90 20.08 6.52
CA ASN A 64 -0.90 20.87 7.23
C ASN A 64 -1.62 21.55 8.40
N LYS A 65 -1.42 21.03 9.62
CA LYS A 65 -1.67 21.79 10.83
C LYS A 65 -0.63 22.91 10.83
N LYS A 66 -0.93 24.00 10.15
CA LYS A 66 -0.34 25.32 10.39
C LYS A 66 -1.47 26.26 10.76
#